data_AF-A0AA90NVT1-F1
#
_entry.id   AF-A0AA90NVT1-F1
#
_cell.length_a   1.000
_cell.length_b   1.000
_cell.length_c   1.000
_cell.angle_alpha   90.00
_cell.angle_beta   90.00
_cell.angle_gamma   90.00
#
_symmetry.space_group_name_H-M   'P 1'
#
loop_
_entity.id
_entity.type
_entity.pdbx_description
1 polymer ?
#
loop_
_entity_poly.entity_id
_entity_poly.type
_entity_poly.pdbx_seq_one_letter_code
_entity_poly.pdbx_strand_id
1 'polypeptide(L)'
;MRSFLRKEFWDDRNKPILFIQWALIILAVVLYFQSYDSIEYFYSGILRLIAGIITLLTGIENYIVKKKEYIFWFILTIMFCGMGIDKLMY
;
A
#
# COMPACT_ATOMS: atom_id res chain seq x y z
N MET A 1 -1.14 16.95 -20.43
CA MET A 1 -1.38 15.75 -19.59
C MET A 1 -0.09 15.08 -19.12
N ARG A 2 0.88 14.77 -20.00
CA ARG A 2 2.18 14.18 -19.60
C ARG A 2 3.02 15.01 -18.61
N SER A 3 2.98 16.35 -18.68
CA SER A 3 3.73 17.21 -17.74
C SER A 3 3.09 17.30 -16.35
N PHE A 4 1.76 17.25 -16.28
CA PHE A 4 1.01 17.31 -15.01
C PHE A 4 1.20 16.01 -14.21
N LEU A 5 1.07 14.85 -14.89
CA LEU A 5 1.34 13.55 -14.30
C LEU A 5 2.80 13.43 -13.82
N ARG A 6 3.76 13.99 -14.56
CA ARG A 6 5.18 13.97 -14.14
C ARG A 6 5.41 14.77 -12.86
N LYS A 7 4.83 15.97 -12.76
CA LYS A 7 4.93 16.80 -11.54
C LYS A 7 4.32 16.10 -10.33
N GLU A 8 3.11 15.59 -10.48
CA GLU A 8 2.39 14.97 -9.36
C GLU A 8 2.95 13.60 -8.94
N PHE A 9 3.58 12.87 -9.87
CA PHE A 9 4.11 11.54 -9.62
C PHE A 9 5.60 11.52 -9.22
N TRP A 10 6.37 12.57 -9.54
CA TRP A 10 7.82 12.58 -9.34
C TRP A 10 8.34 13.79 -8.57
N ASP A 11 7.80 14.98 -8.83
CA ASP A 11 8.30 16.22 -8.21
C ASP A 11 7.62 16.48 -6.85
N ASP A 12 6.32 16.18 -6.71
CA ASP A 12 5.52 16.35 -5.49
C ASP A 12 5.39 15.06 -4.66
N ARG A 13 6.44 14.24 -4.63
CA ARG A 13 6.50 12.98 -3.87
C ARG A 13 7.70 12.92 -2.94
N ASN A 14 7.53 12.28 -1.79
CA ASN A 14 8.63 12.00 -0.89
C ASN A 14 9.39 10.75 -1.38
N LYS A 15 10.54 10.96 -2.02
CA LYS A 15 11.33 9.91 -2.71
C LYS A 15 11.62 8.67 -1.84
N PRO A 16 12.07 8.81 -0.56
CA PRO A 16 12.19 7.67 0.36
C PRO A 16 10.91 6.85 0.53
N ILE A 17 9.76 7.49 0.75
CA ILE A 17 8.48 6.81 0.96
C ILE A 17 8.06 6.10 -0.33
N LEU A 18 8.20 6.78 -1.47
CA LEU A 18 7.93 6.20 -2.78
C LEU A 18 8.76 4.93 -3.01
N PHE A 19 10.05 4.94 -2.69
CA PHE A 19 10.91 3.77 -2.86
C PHE A 19 10.46 2.57 -2.01
N ILE A 20 10.07 2.81 -0.75
CA ILE A 20 9.54 1.76 0.13
C ILE A 20 8.22 1.20 -0.43
N GLN A 21 7.32 2.07 -0.93
CA GLN A 21 6.07 1.63 -1.56
C GLN A 21 6.34 0.73 -2.77
N TRP A 22 7.28 1.09 -3.66
CA TRP A 22 7.65 0.25 -4.79
C TRP A 22 8.22 -1.10 -4.37
N ALA A 23 9.11 -1.12 -3.37
CA ALA A 23 9.65 -2.38 -2.83
C ALA A 23 8.54 -3.28 -2.28
N LEU A 24 7.58 -2.71 -1.54
CA LEU A 24 6.42 -3.43 -1.02
C LEU A 24 5.48 -3.94 -2.14
N ILE A 25 5.29 -3.16 -3.20
CA ILE A 25 4.50 -3.60 -4.37
C ILE A 25 5.18 -4.80 -5.04
N ILE A 26 6.50 -4.75 -5.25
CA ILE A 26 7.24 -5.88 -5.82
C ILE A 26 7.09 -7.13 -4.94
N LEU A 27 7.23 -6.97 -3.62
CA LEU A 27 7.02 -8.06 -2.66
C LEU A 27 5.59 -8.62 -2.74
N ALA A 28 4.58 -7.74 -2.80
CA ALA A 28 3.18 -8.15 -2.94
C ALA A 28 2.93 -8.91 -4.24
N VAL A 29 3.54 -8.51 -5.36
CA VAL A 29 3.42 -9.22 -6.65
C VAL A 29 4.01 -10.62 -6.54
N VAL A 30 5.20 -10.76 -5.95
CA VAL A 30 5.84 -12.08 -5.74
C VAL A 30 4.95 -12.99 -4.88
N LEU A 31 4.47 -12.47 -3.74
CA LEU A 31 3.59 -13.21 -2.84
C LEU A 31 2.23 -13.54 -3.48
N TYR A 32 1.71 -12.68 -4.36
CA TYR A 32 0.48 -12.93 -5.09
C TYR A 32 0.61 -14.14 -6.00
N PHE A 33 1.70 -14.23 -6.78
CA PHE A 33 1.96 -15.41 -7.61
C PHE A 33 2.13 -16.67 -6.75
N GLN A 34 2.81 -16.57 -5.61
CA GLN A 34 2.98 -17.69 -4.70
C GLN A 34 1.64 -18.15 -4.08
N SER A 35 0.74 -17.21 -3.77
CA SER A 35 -0.62 -17.50 -3.28
C SER A 35 -1.60 -17.98 -4.35
N TYR A 36 -1.26 -17.82 -5.63
CA TYR A 36 -2.11 -18.31 -6.72
C TYR A 36 -1.94 -19.83 -6.89
N ASP A 37 -0.70 -20.30 -6.71
CA ASP A 37 -0.36 -21.73 -6.78
C ASP A 37 -0.70 -22.50 -5.48
N SER A 38 -0.84 -21.82 -4.35
CA SER A 38 -1.25 -22.43 -3.08
C SER A 38 -2.55 -21.81 -2.54
N ILE A 39 -3.55 -22.62 -2.20
CA ILE A 39 -4.78 -22.17 -1.50
C ILE A 39 -4.45 -21.88 -0.02
N GLU A 40 -3.41 -21.09 0.23
CA GLU A 40 -2.95 -20.74 1.56
C GLU A 40 -3.54 -19.39 1.96
N TYR A 41 -4.54 -19.44 2.84
CA TYR A 41 -5.20 -18.29 3.45
C TYR A 41 -4.19 -17.34 4.12
N PHE A 42 -3.06 -17.88 4.59
CA PHE A 42 -1.95 -17.15 5.17
C PHE A 42 -1.35 -16.09 4.24
N TYR A 43 -1.00 -16.44 3.00
CA TYR A 43 -0.44 -15.46 2.04
C TYR A 43 -1.47 -14.40 1.65
N SER A 44 -2.76 -14.77 1.56
CA SER A 44 -3.83 -13.80 1.33
C SER A 44 -3.96 -12.79 2.48
N GLY A 45 -3.74 -13.20 3.72
CA GLY A 45 -3.70 -12.31 4.88
C GLY A 45 -2.49 -11.36 4.83
N ILE A 46 -1.30 -11.89 4.54
CA ILE A 46 -0.07 -11.08 4.38
C ILE A 46 -0.22 -10.03 3.26
N LEU A 47 -0.80 -10.38 2.12
CA LEU A 47 -1.04 -9.44 1.02
C LEU A 47 -1.92 -8.26 1.43
N ARG A 48 -2.96 -8.52 2.24
CA ARG A 48 -3.84 -7.47 2.77
C ARG A 48 -3.11 -6.57 3.77
N LEU A 49 -2.21 -7.12 4.59
CA LEU A 49 -1.36 -6.32 5.47
C LEU A 49 -0.39 -5.44 4.67
N ILE A 50 0.24 -5.98 3.62
CA ILE A 50 1.12 -5.20 2.74
C ILE A 50 0.33 -4.06 2.07
N ALA A 51 -0.88 -4.34 1.59
CA ALA A 51 -1.77 -3.30 1.05
C ALA A 51 -2.07 -2.21 2.09
N GLY A 52 -2.35 -2.59 3.34
CA GLY A 52 -2.53 -1.68 4.46
C GLY A 52 -1.32 -0.78 4.73
N ILE A 53 -0.11 -1.36 4.71
CA ILE A 53 1.14 -0.61 4.88
C ILE A 53 1.34 0.38 3.72
N ILE A 54 1.07 -0.03 2.47
CA ILE A 54 1.16 0.86 1.30
C ILE A 54 0.17 2.02 1.44
N THR A 55 -1.08 1.75 1.83
CA THR A 55 -2.07 2.82 2.04
C THR A 55 -1.69 3.74 3.20
N LEU A 56 -1.07 3.22 4.25
CA LEU A 56 -0.56 4.01 5.38
C LEU A 56 0.54 4.96 4.91
N LEU A 57 1.53 4.44 4.19
CA LEU A 57 2.62 5.25 3.62
C LEU A 57 2.07 6.32 2.67
N THR A 58 1.04 5.99 1.90
CA THR A 58 0.35 6.95 1.02
C THR A 58 -0.36 8.04 1.83
N GLY A 59 -1.02 7.68 2.94
CA GLY A 59 -1.64 8.63 3.85
C GLY A 59 -0.63 9.55 4.53
N ILE A 60 0.48 9.00 5.01
CA ILE A 60 1.60 9.77 5.59
C ILE A 60 2.19 10.74 4.57
N GLU A 61 2.43 10.28 3.34
CA GLU A 61 2.95 11.12 2.28
C GLU A 61 1.98 12.24 1.90
N ASN A 62 0.68 11.92 1.78
CA ASN A 62 -0.35 12.91 1.50
C ASN A 62 -0.52 13.90 2.66
N TYR A 63 -0.27 13.49 3.90
CA TYR A 63 -0.25 14.39 5.05
C TYR A 63 0.94 15.36 5.01
N ILE A 64 2.15 14.85 4.70
CA ILE A 64 3.39 15.65 4.69
C ILE A 64 3.45 16.59 3.50
N VAL A 65 3.22 16.07 2.28
CA VAL A 65 3.50 16.79 1.03
C VAL A 65 2.28 17.56 0.55
N LYS A 66 1.12 16.90 0.50
CA LYS A 66 -0.08 17.47 -0.13
C LYS A 66 -1.02 18.17 0.88
N LYS A 67 -0.99 17.77 2.16
CA LYS A 67 -1.88 18.21 3.25
C LYS A 67 -3.39 18.04 2.97
N LYS A 68 -3.76 17.10 2.11
CA LYS A 68 -5.14 16.80 1.71
C LYS A 68 -5.35 15.30 1.61
N GLU A 69 -6.59 14.86 1.76
CA GLU A 69 -7.03 13.47 1.58
C GLU A 69 -6.38 12.41 2.48
N TYR A 70 -5.47 12.78 3.38
CA TYR A 70 -4.75 11.85 4.26
C TYR A 70 -5.69 11.03 5.16
N ILE A 71 -6.80 11.62 5.64
CA ILE A 71 -7.79 10.93 6.50
C ILE A 71 -8.38 9.72 5.77
N PHE A 72 -8.72 9.86 4.50
CA PHE A 72 -9.26 8.76 3.69
C PHE A 72 -8.28 7.58 3.62
N TRP A 73 -6.99 7.88 3.41
CA TRP A 73 -5.93 6.86 3.37
C TRP A 73 -5.71 6.17 4.73
N PHE A 74 -5.85 6.90 5.84
CA PHE A 74 -5.81 6.29 7.17
C PHE A 74 -6.99 5.36 7.43
N ILE A 75 -8.20 5.72 7.00
CA ILE A 75 -9.37 4.84 7.10
C ILE A 75 -9.16 3.55 6.29
N LEU A 76 -8.68 3.67 5.04
CA LEU A 76 -8.35 2.52 4.20
C LEU A 76 -7.30 1.60 4.85
N THR A 77 -6.29 2.19 5.50
CA THR A 77 -5.27 1.42 6.23
C THR A 77 -5.90 0.53 7.29
N ILE A 78 -6.78 1.08 8.12
CA ILE A 78 -7.46 0.33 9.19
C ILE A 78 -8.28 -0.81 8.58
N MET A 79 -8.99 -0.54 7.49
CA MET A 79 -9.78 -1.56 6.79
C MET A 79 -8.92 -2.71 6.27
N PHE A 80 -7.83 -2.42 5.53
CA PHE A 80 -6.94 -3.45 5.01
C PHE A 80 -6.22 -4.24 6.10
N CYS A 81 -5.76 -3.57 7.15
CA CYS A 81 -5.13 -4.23 8.30
C CYS A 81 -6.11 -5.14 9.02
N GLY A 82 -7.34 -4.67 9.28
CA GLY A 82 -8.39 -5.48 9.91
C GLY A 82 -8.74 -6.72 9.10
N MET A 83 -8.95 -6.56 7.79
CA MET A 83 -9.21 -7.68 6.87
C MET A 83 -8.03 -8.65 6.74
N GLY A 84 -6.80 -8.17 6.93
CA GLY A 84 -5.58 -8.97 6.92
C GLY A 84 -5.45 -9.80 8.18
N ILE A 85 -5.63 -9.18 9.36
CA ILE A 85 -5.59 -9.86 10.66
C ILE A 85 -6.69 -10.92 10.74
N ASP A 86 -7.92 -10.58 10.39
CA ASP A 86 -9.06 -11.52 10.39
C ASP A 86 -8.72 -12.78 9.58
N LYS A 87 -8.15 -12.60 8.39
CA LYS A 87 -7.77 -13.71 7.50
C LYS A 87 -6.54 -14.50 7.94
N LEU A 88 -5.75 -13.99 8.89
CA LEU A 88 -4.64 -14.72 9.51
C LEU A 88 -5.06 -15.49 10.75
N MET A 89 -6.20 -15.13 11.37
CA MET A 89 -6.73 -15.77 12.58
C MET A 89 -7.66 -16.96 12.27
N TYR A 90 -8.07 -17.13 11.00
CA TYR A 90 -8.86 -18.25 10.48
C TYR A 90 -8.05 -19.09 9.49
#